data_AF-A0A418MHZ4-F1
#
_entry.id   AF-A0A418MHZ4-F1
#
_cell.length_a   1.000
_cell.length_b   1.000
_cell.length_c   1.000
_cell.angle_alpha   90.00
_cell.angle_beta   90.00
_cell.angle_gamma   90.00
#
_symmetry.space_group_name_H-M   'P 1'
#
loop_
_entity.id
_entity.type
_entity.pdbx_description
1 polymer ?
#
loop_
_entity_poly.entity_id
_entity_poly.type
_entity_poly.pdbx_seq_one_letter_code
_entity_poly.pdbx_strand_id
1 'polypeptide(L)'
;MAYRRYKKRRYRGWSGRSASIPKYNRLIKIFGDVIPRIKQSFFELERDALDELFDDYGTIYGEAAEEYARKTFPKWKNYTTNLSGQTMERLVELVPPYLSSQQRYSLLQIVLEKYKRAKHHQSVRINSKDPIRQFSELEDKIKAMDYNESLAYLPDALLSAAKWLYDDDITAARAMLAEAEKRENDIIRANAIRDLELLKSAVLSGQVNTASYSVEMPRGVLHVTVYEQSKCFVATVCFGSESREVEMLRYWRDTALLHSSLGRKFIVWYYTNGQTFASIINKLPLFTSGLRFILHVFIFFLHLKKKQL
;
A
#
# COMPACT_ATOMS: atom_id res chain seq x y z
N MET A 1 -30.85 18.00 24.05
CA MET A 1 -30.40 18.11 22.64
C MET A 1 -31.34 17.26 21.81
N ALA A 2 -31.88 17.74 20.70
CA ALA A 2 -32.81 16.94 19.89
C ALA A 2 -32.02 15.92 19.06
N TYR A 3 -32.14 14.63 19.38
CA TYR A 3 -31.53 13.57 18.58
C TYR A 3 -32.25 13.45 17.22
N ARG A 4 -31.49 13.08 16.18
CA ARG A 4 -31.98 13.06 14.79
C ARG A 4 -32.93 11.86 14.62
N ARG A 5 -34.25 12.06 14.76
CA ARG A 5 -35.27 11.00 14.59
C ARG A 5 -35.07 10.18 13.31
N TYR A 6 -35.04 8.86 13.42
CA TYR A 6 -34.86 7.96 12.28
C TYR A 6 -36.08 8.03 11.34
N LYS A 7 -35.87 8.43 10.07
CA LYS A 7 -36.94 8.42 9.06
C LYS A 7 -37.22 6.97 8.62
N LYS A 8 -38.41 6.47 8.98
CA LYS A 8 -38.95 5.13 8.66
C LYS A 8 -38.80 4.82 7.16
N ARG A 9 -37.85 3.93 6.80
CA ARG A 9 -37.69 3.35 5.45
C ARG A 9 -37.47 1.84 5.58
N ARG A 10 -38.08 1.06 4.67
CA ARG A 10 -38.11 -0.42 4.70
C ARG A 10 -36.71 -1.01 4.89
N TYR A 11 -36.46 -1.61 6.05
CA TYR A 11 -35.26 -2.39 6.34
C TYR A 11 -35.25 -3.64 5.43
N ARG A 12 -34.28 -3.72 4.51
CA ARG A 12 -33.94 -5.00 3.85
C ARG A 12 -32.83 -5.63 4.68
N GLY A 13 -33.16 -6.72 5.38
CA GLY A 13 -32.18 -7.48 6.14
C GLY A 13 -31.05 -7.99 5.24
N TRP A 14 -29.87 -8.18 5.83
CA TRP A 14 -28.67 -8.69 5.18
C TRP A 14 -28.80 -10.19 4.86
N SER A 15 -29.78 -10.59 4.05
CA SER A 15 -30.00 -11.98 3.66
C SER A 15 -29.25 -12.32 2.38
N GLY A 16 -27.91 -12.38 2.47
CA GLY A 16 -27.07 -13.02 1.45
C GLY A 16 -26.82 -14.48 1.83
N ARG A 17 -27.28 -15.43 1.00
CA ARG A 17 -26.99 -16.87 1.11
C ARG A 17 -25.48 -17.09 1.11
N SER A 18 -24.90 -17.33 2.28
CA SER A 18 -23.55 -17.86 2.43
C SER A 18 -23.52 -18.65 3.73
N ALA A 19 -23.19 -19.94 3.60
CA ALA A 19 -23.20 -20.91 4.68
C ALA A 19 -22.17 -20.59 5.77
N SER A 20 -22.54 -20.94 7.00
CA SER A 20 -21.69 -21.27 8.18
C SER A 20 -20.76 -20.23 8.82
N ILE A 21 -21.00 -18.91 8.71
CA ILE A 21 -20.30 -17.93 9.57
C ILE A 21 -21.30 -17.26 10.53
N PRO A 22 -21.07 -17.31 11.86
CA PRO A 22 -21.89 -16.56 12.82
C PRO A 22 -22.00 -15.08 12.43
N LYS A 23 -23.21 -14.51 12.45
CA LYS A 23 -23.47 -13.12 12.01
C LYS A 23 -22.51 -12.09 12.63
N TYR A 24 -22.17 -12.29 13.90
CA TYR A 24 -21.20 -11.47 14.62
C TYR A 24 -19.80 -11.46 13.98
N ASN A 25 -19.32 -12.60 13.50
CA ASN A 25 -18.01 -12.71 12.85
C ASN A 25 -17.99 -11.97 11.50
N ARG A 26 -19.12 -11.93 10.79
CA ARG A 26 -19.26 -11.11 9.57
C ARG A 26 -19.14 -9.62 9.89
N LEU A 27 -19.76 -9.17 10.98
CA LEU A 27 -19.65 -7.79 11.45
C LEU A 27 -18.22 -7.41 11.82
N ILE A 28 -17.51 -8.25 12.58
CA ILE A 28 -16.10 -8.02 12.92
C ILE A 28 -15.23 -7.95 11.65
N LYS A 29 -15.50 -8.81 10.66
CA LYS A 29 -14.75 -8.77 9.39
C LYS A 29 -14.88 -7.42 8.68
N ILE A 30 -16.10 -6.85 8.64
CA ILE A 30 -16.40 -5.58 7.97
C ILE A 30 -16.00 -4.37 8.83
N PHE A 31 -16.41 -4.33 10.10
CA PHE A 31 -16.28 -3.16 10.95
C PHE A 31 -15.05 -3.19 11.88
N GLY A 32 -14.48 -4.37 12.14
CA GLY A 32 -13.33 -4.51 13.03
C GLY A 32 -13.59 -3.93 14.42
N ASP A 33 -12.65 -3.12 14.89
CA ASP A 33 -12.64 -2.53 16.25
C ASP A 33 -13.72 -1.46 16.46
N VAL A 34 -14.45 -1.09 15.41
CA VAL A 34 -15.65 -0.27 15.52
C VAL A 34 -16.74 -1.00 16.31
N ILE A 35 -16.84 -2.33 16.19
CA ILE A 35 -17.87 -3.14 16.87
C ILE A 35 -17.81 -3.01 18.41
N PRO A 36 -16.67 -3.27 19.07
CA PRO A 36 -16.58 -3.08 20.52
C PRO A 36 -16.80 -1.62 20.92
N ARG A 37 -16.37 -0.65 20.11
CA ARG A 37 -16.59 0.77 20.39
C ARG A 37 -18.07 1.16 20.34
N ILE A 38 -18.80 0.70 19.33
CA ILE A 38 -20.26 0.90 19.23
C ILE A 38 -20.97 0.23 20.42
N LYS A 39 -20.57 -0.99 20.79
CA LYS A 39 -21.13 -1.69 21.96
C LYS A 39 -20.92 -0.89 23.24
N GLN A 40 -19.72 -0.35 23.43
CA GLN A 40 -19.41 0.49 24.59
C GLN A 40 -20.26 1.76 24.59
N SER A 41 -20.31 2.49 23.47
CA SER A 41 -21.10 3.71 23.36
C SER A 41 -22.60 3.46 23.60
N PHE A 42 -23.14 2.33 23.16
CA PHE A 42 -24.51 1.91 23.47
C PHE A 42 -24.78 1.78 24.97
N PHE A 43 -23.84 1.23 25.73
CA PHE A 43 -23.99 1.08 27.19
C PHE A 43 -23.81 2.40 27.95
N GLU A 44 -23.13 3.36 27.33
CA GLU A 44 -22.84 4.70 27.87
C GLU A 44 -23.90 5.75 27.50
N LEU A 45 -24.89 5.41 26.66
CA LEU A 45 -25.98 6.32 26.32
C LEU A 45 -26.72 6.81 27.57
N GLU A 46 -27.04 8.11 27.56
CA GLU A 46 -27.92 8.71 28.55
C GLU A 46 -29.33 8.12 28.45
N ARG A 47 -30.10 8.18 29.54
CA ARG A 47 -31.42 7.52 29.63
C ARG A 47 -32.35 7.93 28.50
N ASP A 48 -32.46 9.24 28.25
CA ASP A 48 -33.36 9.77 27.21
C ASP A 48 -32.94 9.29 25.81
N ALA A 49 -31.64 9.32 25.49
CA ALA A 49 -31.12 8.84 24.21
C ALA A 49 -31.29 7.33 24.04
N LEU A 50 -31.11 6.56 25.12
CA LEU A 50 -31.29 5.12 25.14
C LEU A 50 -32.76 4.74 24.93
N ASP A 51 -33.69 5.48 25.55
CA ASP A 51 -35.12 5.28 25.39
C ASP A 51 -35.56 5.58 23.95
N GLU A 52 -35.11 6.70 23.38
CA GLU A 52 -35.39 7.03 21.97
C GLU A 52 -34.77 5.98 21.01
N LEU A 53 -33.57 5.46 21.31
CA LEU A 53 -32.95 4.38 20.53
C LEU A 53 -33.79 3.11 20.56
N PHE A 54 -34.35 2.73 21.71
CA PHE A 54 -35.22 1.57 21.80
C PHE A 54 -36.54 1.77 21.05
N ASP A 55 -37.12 2.96 21.07
CA ASP A 55 -38.32 3.27 20.30
C ASP A 55 -38.05 3.13 18.78
N ASP A 56 -36.92 3.64 18.30
CA ASP A 56 -36.51 3.47 16.90
C ASP A 56 -36.17 2.00 16.60
N TYR A 57 -35.58 1.28 17.55
CA TYR A 57 -35.32 -0.16 17.45
C TYR A 57 -36.63 -0.96 17.27
N GLY A 58 -37.67 -0.68 18.07
CA GLY A 58 -38.98 -1.29 17.95
C GLY A 58 -39.69 -0.91 16.66
N THR A 59 -39.59 0.36 16.26
CA THR A 59 -40.14 0.85 15.00
C THR A 59 -39.58 0.14 13.77
N ILE A 60 -38.29 -0.22 13.79
CA ILE A 60 -37.60 -0.87 12.67
C ILE A 60 -37.72 -2.40 12.75
N TYR A 61 -37.65 -2.99 13.94
CA TYR A 61 -37.49 -4.44 14.13
C TYR A 61 -38.67 -5.15 14.82
N GLY A 62 -39.69 -4.40 15.25
CA GLY A 62 -40.90 -4.89 15.89
C GLY A 62 -40.91 -4.75 17.41
N GLU A 63 -42.12 -4.61 17.97
CA GLU A 63 -42.38 -4.41 19.40
C GLU A 63 -41.76 -5.50 20.29
N ALA A 64 -41.91 -6.77 19.92
CA ALA A 64 -41.30 -7.88 20.67
C ALA A 64 -39.76 -7.79 20.74
N ALA A 65 -39.13 -7.21 19.70
CA ALA A 65 -37.68 -7.04 19.68
C ALA A 65 -37.24 -5.90 20.61
N GLU A 66 -38.01 -4.82 20.67
CA GLU A 66 -37.83 -3.72 21.61
C GLU A 66 -38.02 -4.17 23.06
N GLU A 67 -39.14 -4.82 23.37
CA GLU A 67 -39.45 -5.31 24.72
C GLU A 67 -38.32 -6.22 25.25
N TYR A 68 -37.86 -7.14 24.40
CA TYR A 68 -36.71 -7.98 24.69
C TYR A 68 -35.44 -7.15 24.93
N ALA A 69 -35.16 -6.16 24.10
CA ALA A 69 -33.97 -5.33 24.22
C ALA A 69 -33.98 -4.49 25.51
N ARG A 70 -35.09 -3.82 25.82
CA ARG A 70 -35.30 -3.07 27.06
C ARG A 70 -35.12 -3.95 28.29
N LYS A 71 -35.77 -5.13 28.31
CA LYS A 71 -35.68 -6.10 29.41
C LYS A 71 -34.27 -6.66 29.61
N THR A 72 -33.52 -6.85 28.52
CA THR A 72 -32.21 -7.52 28.56
C THR A 72 -31.06 -6.52 28.72
N PHE A 73 -31.24 -5.24 28.41
CA PHE A 73 -30.21 -4.21 28.48
C PHE A 73 -29.42 -4.18 29.80
N PRO A 74 -30.03 -4.23 31.01
CA PRO A 74 -29.27 -4.24 32.26
C PRO A 74 -28.30 -5.43 32.35
N LYS A 75 -28.69 -6.59 31.81
CA LYS A 75 -27.87 -7.81 31.77
C LYS A 75 -26.75 -7.75 30.73
N TRP A 76 -26.94 -6.97 29.67
CA TRP A 76 -25.87 -6.70 28.69
C TRP A 76 -24.86 -5.71 29.25
N LYS A 77 -25.35 -4.63 29.88
CA LYS A 77 -24.53 -3.55 30.45
C LYS A 77 -23.63 -4.02 31.59
N ASN A 78 -24.10 -4.95 32.42
CA ASN A 78 -23.32 -5.55 33.50
C ASN A 78 -22.57 -6.84 33.08
N TYR A 79 -22.55 -7.17 31.79
CA TYR A 79 -21.89 -8.35 31.23
C TYR A 79 -22.41 -9.72 31.74
N THR A 80 -23.60 -9.78 32.35
CA THR A 80 -24.24 -11.06 32.76
C THR A 80 -24.58 -11.92 31.56
N THR A 81 -24.96 -11.29 30.44
CA THR A 81 -25.23 -11.97 29.17
C THR A 81 -24.61 -11.21 28.02
N ASN A 82 -24.20 -11.93 26.97
CA ASN A 82 -23.66 -11.31 25.77
C ASN A 82 -24.77 -10.91 24.80
N LEU A 83 -24.54 -9.81 24.06
CA LEU A 83 -25.38 -9.41 22.94
C LEU A 83 -25.32 -10.49 21.84
N SER A 84 -26.47 -10.87 21.31
CA SER A 84 -26.53 -11.80 20.18
C SER A 84 -25.91 -11.15 18.92
N GLY A 85 -25.41 -11.96 17.98
CA GLY A 85 -24.88 -11.45 16.72
C GLY A 85 -25.92 -10.68 15.89
N GLN A 86 -27.20 -11.04 16.00
CA GLN A 86 -28.29 -10.31 15.35
C GLN A 86 -28.55 -8.96 16.03
N THR A 87 -28.50 -8.91 17.36
CA THR A 87 -28.67 -7.65 18.09
C THR A 87 -27.54 -6.68 17.76
N MET A 88 -26.30 -7.16 17.72
CA MET A 88 -25.15 -6.33 17.33
C MET A 88 -25.25 -5.80 15.89
N GLU A 89 -25.75 -6.60 14.95
CA GLU A 89 -25.97 -6.17 13.56
C GLU A 89 -26.88 -4.95 13.49
N ARG A 90 -27.95 -4.95 14.30
CA ARG A 90 -28.91 -3.84 14.38
C ARG A 90 -28.27 -2.60 15.02
N LEU A 91 -27.53 -2.79 16.11
CA LEU A 91 -26.89 -1.70 16.85
C LEU A 91 -25.82 -0.97 16.03
N VAL A 92 -25.14 -1.63 15.09
CA VAL A 92 -24.14 -0.99 14.21
C VAL A 92 -24.71 0.14 13.37
N GLU A 93 -25.96 0.01 12.92
CA GLU A 93 -26.67 1.06 12.17
C GLU A 93 -27.39 2.04 13.12
N LEU A 94 -27.94 1.53 14.24
CA LEU A 94 -28.82 2.31 15.11
C LEU A 94 -28.12 3.20 16.12
N VAL A 95 -26.97 2.78 16.66
CA VAL A 95 -26.29 3.55 17.73
C VAL A 95 -25.66 4.84 17.21
N PRO A 96 -24.95 4.87 16.06
CA PRO A 96 -24.21 6.05 15.63
C PRO A 96 -25.01 7.35 15.49
N PRO A 97 -26.30 7.35 15.04
CA PRO A 97 -27.14 8.55 15.05
C PRO A 97 -27.38 9.20 16.43
N TYR A 98 -27.21 8.46 17.53
CA TYR A 98 -27.35 8.98 18.90
C TYR A 98 -26.02 9.46 19.50
N LEU A 99 -24.92 9.34 18.75
CA LEU A 99 -23.61 9.77 19.20
C LEU A 99 -23.33 11.21 18.78
N SER A 100 -22.54 11.91 19.58
CA SER A 100 -22.02 13.23 19.21
C SER A 100 -21.14 13.16 17.95
N SER A 101 -21.04 14.26 17.19
CA SER A 101 -20.16 14.32 16.02
C SER A 101 -18.71 13.92 16.33
N GLN A 102 -18.21 14.23 17.53
CA GLN A 102 -16.87 13.82 17.97
C GLN A 102 -16.74 12.29 18.12
N GLN A 103 -17.74 11.64 18.74
CA GLN A 103 -17.75 10.18 18.86
C GLN A 103 -17.88 9.51 17.49
N ARG A 104 -18.72 10.04 16.60
CA ARG A 104 -18.87 9.51 15.24
C ARG A 104 -17.60 9.70 14.41
N TYR A 105 -16.91 10.83 14.56
CA TYR A 105 -15.59 11.03 13.97
C TYR A 105 -14.58 10.01 14.49
N SER A 106 -14.58 9.71 15.80
CA SER A 106 -13.70 8.68 16.35
C SER A 106 -13.97 7.29 15.77
N LEU A 107 -15.25 6.95 15.51
CA LEU A 107 -15.59 5.70 14.81
C LEU A 107 -15.07 5.72 13.37
N LEU A 108 -15.24 6.83 12.65
CA LEU A 108 -14.72 7.01 11.29
C LEU A 108 -13.20 6.80 11.24
N GLN A 109 -12.43 7.31 12.19
CA GLN A 109 -10.98 7.12 12.23
C GLN A 109 -10.59 5.63 12.34
N ILE A 110 -11.28 4.87 13.19
CA ILE A 110 -11.05 3.43 13.33
C ILE A 110 -11.37 2.71 12.01
N VAL A 111 -12.47 3.08 11.36
CA VAL A 111 -12.85 2.55 10.04
C VAL A 111 -11.75 2.83 9.02
N LEU A 112 -11.30 4.08 8.91
CA LEU A 112 -10.31 4.50 7.93
C LEU A 112 -8.97 3.78 8.13
N GLU A 113 -8.52 3.61 9.37
CA GLU A 113 -7.28 2.89 9.65
C GLU A 113 -7.39 1.41 9.27
N LYS A 114 -8.53 0.76 9.52
CA LYS A 114 -8.78 -0.63 9.08
C LYS A 114 -8.70 -0.77 7.56
N TYR A 115 -9.20 0.22 6.82
CA TYR A 115 -9.28 0.20 5.36
C TYR A 115 -8.18 1.00 4.67
N LYS A 116 -7.13 1.36 5.42
CA LYS A 116 -5.96 2.06 4.89
C LYS A 116 -5.35 1.23 3.76
N ARG A 117 -5.24 1.85 2.59
CA ARG A 117 -4.66 1.18 1.42
C ARG A 117 -3.19 0.92 1.67
N ALA A 118 -2.72 -0.25 1.25
CA ALA A 118 -1.30 -0.56 1.29
C ALA A 118 -0.52 0.46 0.45
N LYS A 119 0.58 0.97 1.01
CA LYS A 119 1.46 1.90 0.29
C LYS A 119 2.08 1.20 -0.91
N HIS A 120 1.92 1.76 -2.10
CA HIS A 120 2.57 1.25 -3.30
C HIS A 120 4.06 1.60 -3.26
N HIS A 121 4.91 0.59 -3.32
CA HIS A 121 6.35 0.79 -3.38
C HIS A 121 6.79 0.81 -4.84
N GLN A 122 7.39 1.91 -5.27
CA GLN A 122 7.96 2.04 -6.60
C GLN A 122 9.46 2.28 -6.48
N SER A 123 10.21 1.59 -7.34
CA SER A 123 11.65 1.81 -7.47
C SER A 123 12.01 2.21 -8.90
N VAL A 124 13.01 3.08 -9.02
CA VAL A 124 13.63 3.47 -10.28
C VAL A 124 15.14 3.36 -10.12
N ARG A 125 15.78 2.70 -11.08
CA ARG A 125 17.24 2.56 -11.12
C ARG A 125 17.76 3.37 -12.29
N ILE A 126 18.73 4.23 -12.01
CA ILE A 126 19.31 5.17 -12.97
C ILE A 126 20.78 4.81 -13.18
N ASN A 127 21.14 4.50 -14.41
CA ASN A 127 22.51 4.29 -14.83
C ASN A 127 23.15 5.67 -15.03
N SER A 128 24.18 6.00 -14.26
CA SER A 128 24.85 7.31 -14.36
C SER A 128 25.50 7.58 -15.72
N LYS A 129 25.70 6.56 -16.58
CA LYS A 129 26.28 6.72 -17.92
C LYS A 129 25.26 7.00 -19.03
N ASP A 130 24.03 6.54 -18.86
CA ASP A 130 22.94 6.82 -19.79
C ASP A 130 21.62 6.99 -19.01
N PRO A 131 21.47 8.15 -18.33
CA PRO A 131 20.40 8.32 -17.36
C PRO A 131 19.11 8.90 -17.97
N ILE A 132 19.12 9.38 -19.22
CA ILE A 132 18.08 10.25 -19.79
C ILE A 132 16.71 9.56 -19.79
N ARG A 133 16.65 8.34 -20.35
CA ARG A 133 15.40 7.57 -20.43
C ARG A 133 14.85 7.25 -19.04
N GLN A 134 15.72 6.89 -18.09
CA GLN A 134 15.32 6.50 -16.74
C GLN A 134 14.83 7.69 -15.91
N PHE A 135 15.37 8.89 -16.15
CA PHE A 135 14.81 10.12 -15.59
C PHE A 135 13.43 10.46 -16.18
N SER A 136 13.20 10.22 -17.47
CA SER A 136 11.85 10.36 -18.05
C SER A 136 10.85 9.40 -17.40
N GLU A 137 11.22 8.13 -17.23
CA GLU A 137 10.38 7.13 -16.55
C GLU A 137 10.11 7.50 -15.07
N LEU A 138 11.07 8.13 -14.40
CA LEU A 138 10.91 8.64 -13.04
C LEU A 138 9.87 9.77 -12.96
N GLU A 139 9.92 10.72 -13.89
CA GLU A 139 8.97 11.85 -13.95
C GLU A 139 7.52 11.34 -14.15
N ASP A 140 7.31 10.35 -15.01
CA ASP A 140 6.00 9.75 -15.23
C ASP A 140 5.47 9.03 -13.98
N LYS A 141 6.34 8.32 -13.26
CA LYS A 141 5.98 7.67 -11.99
C LYS A 141 5.57 8.67 -10.92
N ILE A 142 6.27 9.80 -10.81
CA ILE A 142 5.93 10.87 -9.86
C ILE A 142 4.61 11.54 -10.21
N LYS A 143 4.30 11.69 -11.51
CA LYS A 143 2.99 12.18 -11.97
C LYS A 143 1.88 11.18 -11.64
N ALA A 144 2.12 9.88 -11.79
CA ALA A 144 1.14 8.85 -11.46
C ALA A 144 0.83 8.74 -9.96
N MET A 145 1.67 9.30 -9.08
CA MET A 145 1.51 9.35 -7.63
C MET A 145 0.65 10.53 -7.14
N ASP A 146 -0.07 11.20 -8.03
CA ASP A 146 -0.95 12.32 -7.71
C ASP A 146 -2.19 11.91 -6.87
N TYR A 147 -2.67 12.82 -6.02
CA TYR A 147 -3.81 12.60 -5.13
C TYR A 147 -5.06 13.34 -5.64
N ASN A 148 -5.96 12.59 -6.27
CA ASN A 148 -7.19 13.13 -6.88
C ASN A 148 -8.49 12.64 -6.23
N GLU A 149 -8.43 12.12 -5.00
CA GLU A 149 -9.64 11.67 -4.28
C GLU A 149 -10.33 12.83 -3.57
N SER A 150 -11.65 12.97 -3.75
CA SER A 150 -12.45 14.03 -3.10
C SER A 150 -12.93 13.66 -1.69
N LEU A 151 -12.92 12.38 -1.35
CA LEU A 151 -13.34 11.84 -0.05
C LEU A 151 -12.40 10.72 0.36
N ALA A 152 -12.11 10.62 1.66
CA ALA A 152 -11.34 9.52 2.21
C ALA A 152 -12.02 8.18 1.84
N TYR A 153 -11.23 7.28 1.25
CA TYR A 153 -11.72 6.03 0.68
C TYR A 153 -12.32 5.10 1.72
N LEU A 154 -13.48 4.52 1.39
CA LEU A 154 -14.12 3.43 2.12
C LEU A 154 -14.68 2.41 1.12
N PRO A 155 -14.65 1.09 1.40
CA PRO A 155 -15.18 0.09 0.48
C PRO A 155 -16.71 0.10 0.39
N ASP A 156 -17.25 -0.21 -0.78
CA ASP A 156 -18.71 -0.26 -1.03
C ASP A 156 -19.44 -1.22 -0.08
N ALA A 157 -18.83 -2.36 0.26
CA ALA A 157 -19.41 -3.31 1.20
C ALA A 157 -19.65 -2.69 2.58
N LEU A 158 -18.76 -1.82 3.04
CA LEU A 158 -18.91 -1.11 4.31
C LEU A 158 -19.97 0.00 4.20
N LEU A 159 -19.92 0.76 3.11
CA LEU A 159 -20.86 1.86 2.83
C LEU A 159 -22.30 1.36 2.70
N SER A 160 -22.49 0.14 2.18
CA SER A 160 -23.79 -0.53 2.16
C SER A 160 -24.24 -1.00 3.55
N ALA A 161 -23.29 -1.25 4.47
CA ALA A 161 -23.51 -1.80 5.81
C ALA A 161 -23.87 -0.78 6.87
N ALA A 162 -23.39 0.44 6.72
CA ALA A 162 -23.59 1.50 7.69
C ALA A 162 -23.88 2.81 6.96
N LYS A 163 -25.15 3.22 6.95
CA LYS A 163 -25.56 4.42 6.21
C LYS A 163 -25.08 5.70 6.87
N TRP A 164 -24.89 5.66 8.19
CA TRP A 164 -24.37 6.79 8.96
C TRP A 164 -22.98 7.27 8.48
N LEU A 165 -22.25 6.45 7.69
CA LEU A 165 -21.00 6.82 7.03
C LEU A 165 -21.17 7.85 5.89
N TYR A 166 -22.41 8.19 5.55
CA TYR A 166 -22.78 9.23 4.58
C TYR A 166 -23.56 10.39 5.19
N ASP A 167 -23.71 10.43 6.51
CA ASP A 167 -24.33 11.60 7.13
C ASP A 167 -23.45 12.84 6.90
N ASP A 168 -24.07 14.02 6.94
CA ASP A 168 -23.43 15.27 6.54
C ASP A 168 -22.12 15.55 7.29
N ASP A 169 -22.10 15.29 8.61
CA ASP A 169 -20.92 15.48 9.45
C ASP A 169 -19.79 14.51 9.12
N ILE A 170 -20.12 13.24 8.84
CA ILE A 170 -19.14 12.23 8.42
C ILE A 170 -18.62 12.49 7.01
N THR A 171 -19.49 12.89 6.09
CA THR A 171 -19.09 13.24 4.73
C THR A 171 -18.18 14.47 4.74
N ALA A 172 -18.50 15.50 5.53
CA ALA A 172 -17.64 16.66 5.73
C ALA A 172 -16.28 16.26 6.33
N ALA A 173 -16.27 15.42 7.37
CA ALA A 173 -15.02 14.93 7.96
C ALA A 173 -14.16 14.15 6.95
N ARG A 174 -14.77 13.28 6.13
CA ARG A 174 -14.07 12.53 5.07
C ARG A 174 -13.51 13.45 3.98
N ALA A 175 -14.21 14.54 3.64
CA ALA A 175 -13.72 15.54 2.70
C ALA A 175 -12.54 16.33 3.29
N MET A 176 -12.64 16.75 4.55
CA MET A 176 -11.56 17.44 5.25
C MET A 176 -10.29 16.58 5.35
N LEU A 177 -10.44 15.29 5.66
CA LEU A 177 -9.32 14.35 5.70
C LEU A 177 -8.68 14.15 4.32
N ALA A 178 -9.50 13.99 3.27
CA ALA A 178 -8.99 13.86 1.90
C ALA A 178 -8.22 15.10 1.44
N GLU A 179 -8.75 16.28 1.73
CA GLU A 179 -8.08 17.55 1.42
C GLU A 179 -6.78 17.72 2.21
N ALA A 180 -6.74 17.31 3.48
CA ALA A 180 -5.53 17.34 4.29
C ALA A 180 -4.45 16.40 3.72
N GLU A 181 -4.80 15.15 3.40
CA GLU A 181 -3.90 14.19 2.75
C GLU A 181 -3.41 14.69 1.39
N LYS A 182 -4.30 15.32 0.61
CA LYS A 182 -3.93 15.93 -0.67
C LYS A 182 -2.87 17.00 -0.49
N ARG A 183 -3.09 17.95 0.43
CA ARG A 183 -2.13 19.02 0.70
C ARG A 183 -0.78 18.48 1.19
N GLU A 184 -0.81 17.49 2.06
CA GLU A 184 0.40 16.80 2.51
C GLU A 184 1.14 16.17 1.32
N ASN A 185 0.42 15.44 0.46
CA ASN A 185 0.99 14.84 -0.75
C ASN A 185 1.58 15.89 -1.70
N ASP A 186 0.90 17.01 -1.92
CA ASP A 186 1.35 18.10 -2.79
C ASP A 186 2.66 18.72 -2.29
N ILE A 187 2.75 18.98 -0.98
CA ILE A 187 3.97 19.53 -0.36
C ILE A 187 5.14 18.54 -0.50
N ILE A 188 4.93 17.28 -0.13
CA ILE A 188 5.98 16.25 -0.21
C ILE A 188 6.42 16.04 -1.66
N ARG A 189 5.47 15.97 -2.60
CA ARG A 189 5.76 15.80 -4.02
C ARG A 189 6.51 16.99 -4.60
N ALA A 190 6.14 18.22 -4.24
CA ALA A 190 6.84 19.42 -4.68
C ALA A 190 8.28 19.49 -4.14
N ASN A 191 8.53 19.02 -2.92
CA ASN A 191 9.90 18.85 -2.40
C ASN A 191 10.64 17.76 -3.20
N ALA A 192 10.00 16.61 -3.42
CA ALA A 192 10.62 15.50 -4.12
C ALA A 192 11.01 15.80 -5.56
N ILE A 193 10.18 16.55 -6.28
CA ILE A 193 10.49 17.00 -7.64
C ILE A 193 11.77 17.86 -7.63
N ARG A 194 11.89 18.82 -6.70
CA ARG A 194 13.09 19.66 -6.58
C ARG A 194 14.33 18.84 -6.24
N ASP A 195 14.24 17.93 -5.28
CA ASP A 195 15.36 17.06 -4.90
C ASP A 195 15.84 16.21 -6.09
N LEU A 196 14.89 15.69 -6.88
CA LEU A 196 15.17 14.85 -8.03
C LEU A 196 15.70 15.65 -9.24
N GLU A 197 15.31 16.91 -9.41
CA GLU A 197 15.92 17.83 -10.37
C GLU A 197 17.38 18.10 -10.03
N LEU A 198 17.69 18.32 -8.74
CA LEU A 198 19.06 18.45 -8.26
C LEU A 198 19.85 17.16 -8.53
N LEU A 199 19.29 15.99 -8.20
CA LEU A 199 19.90 14.70 -8.50
C LEU A 199 20.15 14.53 -10.01
N LYS A 200 19.17 14.87 -10.86
CA LYS A 200 19.29 14.82 -12.32
C LYS A 200 20.44 15.69 -12.82
N SER A 201 20.53 16.93 -12.35
CA SER A 201 21.63 17.83 -12.72
C SER A 201 23.01 17.34 -12.25
N ALA A 202 23.11 16.78 -11.05
CA ALA A 202 24.35 16.24 -10.49
C ALA A 202 24.83 14.98 -11.24
N VAL A 203 23.90 14.13 -11.68
CA VAL A 203 24.23 12.95 -12.49
C VAL A 203 24.64 13.34 -13.91
N LEU A 204 23.88 14.23 -14.55
CA LEU A 204 24.18 14.68 -15.92
C LEU A 204 25.49 15.47 -16.02
N SER A 205 25.87 16.20 -14.97
CA SER A 205 27.17 16.88 -14.90
C SER A 205 28.34 15.95 -14.54
N GLY A 206 28.07 14.67 -14.22
CA GLY A 206 29.08 13.70 -13.79
C GLY A 206 29.62 13.93 -12.38
N GLN A 207 29.02 14.84 -11.61
CA GLN A 207 29.38 15.07 -10.20
C GLN A 207 29.01 13.86 -9.32
N VAL A 208 27.94 13.14 -9.68
CA VAL A 208 27.42 12.00 -8.93
C VAL A 208 27.26 10.79 -9.84
N ASN A 209 28.01 9.72 -9.54
CA ASN A 209 27.91 8.44 -10.25
C ASN A 209 27.10 7.39 -9.48
N THR A 210 26.91 7.60 -8.18
CA THR A 210 26.16 6.72 -7.27
C THR A 210 25.40 7.55 -6.24
N ALA A 211 24.13 7.25 -6.03
CA ALA A 211 23.27 7.93 -5.04
C ALA A 211 22.03 7.09 -4.74
N SER A 212 21.43 7.34 -3.58
CA SER A 212 20.12 6.81 -3.23
C SER A 212 19.24 7.95 -2.74
N TYR A 213 18.03 8.02 -3.27
CA TYR A 213 17.00 8.96 -2.86
C TYR A 213 15.73 8.18 -2.52
N SER A 214 15.05 8.59 -1.46
CA SER A 214 13.82 7.95 -1.01
C SER A 214 12.87 8.99 -0.49
N VAL A 215 11.61 8.91 -0.91
CA VAL A 215 10.55 9.75 -0.38
C VAL A 215 9.32 8.90 -0.07
N GLU A 216 8.78 9.10 1.11
CA GLU A 216 7.52 8.50 1.56
C GLU A 216 6.41 9.53 1.41
N MET A 217 5.40 9.17 0.62
CA MET A 217 4.19 9.96 0.38
C MET A 217 2.98 9.23 0.97
N PRO A 218 1.84 9.91 1.19
CA PRO A 218 0.61 9.28 1.66
C PRO A 218 0.20 8.04 0.85
N ARG A 219 0.39 8.05 -0.48
CA ARG A 219 -0.03 6.95 -1.37
C ARG A 219 1.03 5.88 -1.63
N GLY A 220 2.28 6.09 -1.23
CA GLY A 220 3.34 5.21 -1.64
C GLY A 220 4.74 5.67 -1.27
N VAL A 221 5.70 4.81 -1.55
CA VAL A 221 7.11 5.08 -1.33
C VAL A 221 7.80 5.05 -2.69
N LEU A 222 8.60 6.07 -2.97
CA LEU A 222 9.43 6.14 -4.16
C LEU A 222 10.90 6.00 -3.75
N HIS A 223 11.56 4.98 -4.28
CA HIS A 223 13.00 4.78 -4.14
C HIS A 223 13.69 4.98 -5.48
N VAL A 224 14.69 5.84 -5.50
CA VAL A 224 15.52 6.09 -6.68
C VAL A 224 16.95 5.71 -6.35
N THR A 225 17.56 4.87 -7.17
CA THR A 225 18.95 4.47 -7.00
C THR A 225 19.73 4.81 -8.26
N VAL A 226 20.69 5.72 -8.13
CA VAL A 226 21.70 5.99 -9.14
C VAL A 226 22.86 5.02 -8.93
N TYR A 227 23.26 4.34 -9.98
CA TYR A 227 24.38 3.42 -9.96
C TYR A 227 25.27 3.62 -11.18
N GLU A 228 26.57 3.46 -10.99
CA GLU A 228 27.48 3.32 -12.11
C GLU A 228 27.47 1.85 -12.56
N GLN A 229 27.13 1.62 -13.83
CA GLN A 229 27.18 0.27 -14.35
C GLN A 229 28.62 -0.25 -14.34
N SER A 230 28.80 -1.37 -13.66
CA SER A 230 30.08 -2.05 -13.49
C SER A 230 30.63 -2.58 -14.82
N LYS A 231 31.94 -2.43 -15.05
CA LYS A 231 32.58 -2.74 -16.34
C LYS A 231 32.73 -4.26 -16.53
N CYS A 232 32.47 -4.76 -17.74
CA CYS A 232 32.74 -6.15 -18.15
C CYS A 232 33.40 -6.12 -19.53
N PHE A 233 34.71 -5.84 -19.56
CA PHE A 233 35.48 -5.52 -20.77
C PHE A 233 35.32 -6.57 -21.88
N VAL A 234 35.63 -7.83 -21.57
CA VAL A 234 35.61 -8.93 -22.54
C VAL A 234 34.21 -9.23 -23.06
N ALA A 235 33.22 -9.30 -22.15
CA ALA A 235 31.85 -9.60 -22.53
C ALA A 235 31.23 -8.47 -23.37
N THR A 236 31.58 -7.22 -23.05
CA THR A 236 31.15 -6.04 -23.83
C THR A 236 31.67 -6.11 -25.26
N VAL A 237 32.91 -6.54 -25.49
CA VAL A 237 33.45 -6.74 -26.84
C VAL A 237 32.74 -7.88 -27.57
N CYS A 238 32.39 -8.96 -26.88
CA CYS A 238 31.76 -10.13 -27.51
C CYS A 238 30.28 -9.93 -27.87
N PHE A 239 29.53 -9.16 -27.07
CA PHE A 239 28.06 -9.09 -27.15
C PHE A 239 27.50 -7.67 -27.26
N GLY A 240 28.28 -6.63 -26.95
CA GLY A 240 27.80 -5.25 -26.79
C GLY A 240 27.43 -4.93 -25.35
N SER A 241 27.58 -3.67 -24.93
CA SER A 241 27.46 -3.20 -23.55
C SER A 241 26.06 -3.34 -22.95
N GLU A 242 25.03 -3.34 -23.80
CA GLU A 242 23.60 -3.40 -23.46
C GLU A 242 22.97 -4.77 -23.73
N SER A 243 23.79 -5.78 -24.07
CA SER A 243 23.28 -7.13 -24.29
C SER A 243 22.85 -7.81 -22.98
N ARG A 244 21.80 -8.62 -23.04
CA ARG A 244 21.29 -9.40 -21.91
C ARG A 244 22.36 -10.34 -21.35
N GLU A 245 23.22 -10.85 -22.20
CA GLU A 245 24.37 -11.70 -21.88
C GLU A 245 25.35 -10.98 -20.94
N VAL A 246 25.70 -9.72 -21.25
CA VAL A 246 26.60 -8.93 -20.41
C VAL A 246 25.96 -8.60 -19.06
N GLU A 247 24.66 -8.31 -19.02
CA GLU A 247 23.94 -8.11 -17.76
C GLU A 247 23.94 -9.37 -16.88
N MET A 248 23.73 -10.55 -17.46
CA MET A 248 23.78 -11.82 -16.73
C MET A 248 25.17 -12.11 -16.16
N LEU A 249 26.23 -11.81 -16.93
CA LEU A 249 27.61 -11.97 -16.47
C LEU A 249 27.98 -10.97 -15.37
N ARG A 250 27.55 -9.70 -15.49
CA ARG A 250 27.69 -8.69 -14.44
C ARG A 250 26.99 -9.13 -13.15
N TYR A 251 25.75 -9.58 -13.26
CA TYR A 251 24.96 -10.09 -12.13
C TYR A 251 25.69 -11.26 -11.44
N TRP A 252 26.13 -12.26 -12.20
CA TRP A 252 26.86 -13.40 -11.63
C TRP A 252 28.17 -12.97 -10.95
N ARG A 253 28.92 -12.04 -11.54
CA ARG A 253 30.12 -11.50 -10.90
C ARG A 253 29.79 -10.88 -9.54
N ASP A 254 28.74 -10.08 -9.49
CA ASP A 254 28.38 -9.33 -8.29
C ASP A 254 27.73 -10.21 -7.21
N THR A 255 26.93 -11.22 -7.58
CA THR A 255 26.18 -12.05 -6.63
C THR A 255 26.83 -13.39 -6.29
N ALA A 256 27.73 -13.92 -7.11
CA ALA A 256 28.41 -15.18 -6.84
C ALA A 256 29.90 -14.96 -6.61
N LEU A 257 30.55 -14.23 -7.52
CA LEU A 257 32.00 -14.16 -7.54
C LEU A 257 32.55 -13.25 -6.42
N LEU A 258 31.89 -12.12 -6.16
CA LEU A 258 32.23 -11.19 -5.07
C LEU A 258 32.18 -11.85 -3.68
N HIS A 259 31.29 -12.84 -3.48
CA HIS A 259 31.12 -13.52 -2.19
C HIS A 259 32.20 -14.58 -1.92
N SER A 260 33.05 -14.91 -2.90
CA SER A 260 34.16 -15.86 -2.75
C SER A 260 35.51 -15.15 -2.65
N SER A 261 36.45 -15.70 -1.88
CA SER A 261 37.80 -15.14 -1.73
C SER A 261 38.61 -15.21 -3.03
N LEU A 262 38.53 -16.34 -3.75
CA LEU A 262 39.13 -16.52 -5.07
C LEU A 262 38.47 -15.61 -6.12
N GLY A 263 37.14 -15.47 -6.07
CA GLY A 263 36.42 -14.59 -6.97
C GLY A 263 36.80 -13.13 -6.80
N ARG A 264 36.94 -12.62 -5.56
CA ARG A 264 37.44 -11.26 -5.32
C ARG A 264 38.82 -11.04 -5.93
N LYS A 265 39.76 -11.99 -5.78
CA LYS A 265 41.08 -11.92 -6.43
C LYS A 265 40.97 -11.89 -7.95
N PHE A 266 40.10 -12.72 -8.52
CA PHE A 266 39.83 -12.70 -9.96
C PHE A 266 39.25 -11.36 -10.44
N ILE A 267 38.29 -10.77 -9.71
CA ILE A 267 37.70 -9.47 -10.05
C ILE A 267 38.79 -8.41 -10.08
N VAL A 268 39.65 -8.35 -9.05
CA VAL A 268 40.76 -7.39 -9.02
C VAL A 268 41.66 -7.57 -10.24
N TRP A 269 42.14 -8.79 -10.51
CA TRP A 269 42.96 -9.07 -11.68
C TRP A 269 42.27 -8.70 -13.00
N TYR A 270 40.98 -9.01 -13.13
CA TYR A 270 40.17 -8.74 -14.31
C TYR A 270 39.97 -7.24 -14.54
N TYR A 271 39.82 -6.44 -13.48
CA TYR A 271 39.73 -4.99 -13.61
C TYR A 271 41.08 -4.33 -13.89
N THR A 272 42.18 -4.94 -13.44
CA THR A 272 43.54 -4.47 -13.75
C THR A 272 43.94 -4.79 -15.20
N ASN A 273 43.60 -5.98 -15.72
CA ASN A 273 44.13 -6.47 -17.01
C ASN A 273 43.06 -6.62 -18.10
N GLY A 274 41.78 -6.66 -17.74
CA GLY A 274 40.70 -7.02 -18.65
C GLY A 274 40.47 -6.02 -19.77
N GLN A 275 40.81 -4.74 -19.57
CA GLN A 275 40.71 -3.73 -20.63
C GLN A 275 41.74 -3.96 -21.75
N THR A 276 42.98 -4.29 -21.38
CA THR A 276 44.03 -4.68 -22.33
C THR A 276 43.68 -5.97 -23.05
N PHE A 277 43.14 -6.95 -22.32
CA PHE A 277 42.72 -8.20 -22.93
C PHE A 277 41.58 -8.00 -23.93
N ALA A 278 40.58 -7.18 -23.57
CA ALA A 278 39.47 -6.84 -24.45
C ALA A 278 39.91 -6.10 -25.72
N SER A 279 40.89 -5.19 -25.63
CA SER A 279 41.39 -4.47 -26.81
C SER A 279 42.15 -5.39 -27.78
N ILE A 280 42.83 -6.42 -27.27
CA ILE A 280 43.47 -7.46 -28.08
C ILE A 280 42.41 -8.33 -28.77
N ILE A 281 41.40 -8.80 -28.01
CA ILE A 281 40.32 -9.63 -28.55
C ILE A 281 39.58 -8.91 -29.67
N ASN A 282 39.27 -7.62 -29.49
CA ASN A 282 38.53 -6.83 -30.48
C ASN A 282 39.24 -6.74 -31.85
N LYS A 283 40.56 -6.93 -31.89
CA LYS A 283 41.35 -6.94 -33.14
C LYS A 283 41.38 -8.30 -33.83
N LEU A 284 40.93 -9.37 -33.15
CA LEU A 284 41.00 -10.75 -33.62
C LEU A 284 39.59 -11.38 -33.70
N PRO A 285 38.90 -11.28 -34.84
CA PRO A 285 37.49 -11.68 -34.96
C PRO A 285 37.25 -13.18 -34.71
N LEU A 286 38.18 -14.05 -35.12
CA LEU A 286 38.09 -15.50 -34.84
C LEU A 286 38.15 -15.81 -33.34
N PHE A 287 39.02 -15.11 -32.60
CA PHE A 287 39.16 -15.29 -31.17
C PHE A 287 37.95 -14.74 -30.40
N THR A 288 37.38 -13.63 -30.89
CA THR A 288 36.12 -13.07 -30.37
C THR A 288 34.97 -14.07 -30.51
N SER A 289 34.83 -14.73 -31.66
CA SER A 289 33.79 -15.75 -31.88
C SER A 289 33.96 -16.96 -30.95
N GLY A 290 35.19 -17.43 -30.73
CA GLY A 290 35.48 -18.51 -29.79
C GLY A 290 35.10 -18.15 -28.35
N LEU A 291 35.49 -16.96 -27.89
CA LEU A 291 35.10 -16.44 -26.58
C LEU A 291 33.60 -16.25 -26.44
N ARG A 292 32.93 -15.76 -27.50
CA ARG A 292 31.48 -15.61 -27.55
C ARG A 292 30.77 -16.95 -27.34
N PHE A 293 31.26 -18.02 -27.98
CA PHE A 293 30.73 -19.37 -27.78
C PHE A 293 30.92 -19.87 -26.35
N ILE A 294 32.13 -19.74 -25.79
CA ILE A 294 32.44 -20.16 -24.41
C ILE A 294 31.55 -19.41 -23.42
N LEU A 295 31.40 -18.10 -23.58
CA LEU A 295 30.56 -17.28 -22.71
C LEU A 295 29.07 -17.63 -22.85
N HIS A 296 28.58 -17.94 -24.04
CA HIS A 296 27.21 -18.44 -24.24
C HIS A 296 26.97 -19.76 -23.50
N VAL A 297 27.89 -20.73 -23.63
CA VAL A 297 27.81 -22.00 -22.90
C VAL A 297 27.79 -21.75 -21.39
N PHE A 298 28.63 -20.85 -20.91
CA PHE A 298 28.66 -20.48 -19.50
C PHE A 298 27.35 -19.82 -19.03
N ILE A 299 26.81 -18.87 -19.80
CA ILE A 299 25.52 -18.23 -19.52
C ILE A 299 24.38 -19.26 -19.50
N PHE A 300 24.40 -20.23 -20.41
CA PHE A 300 23.44 -21.34 -20.43
C PHE A 300 23.47 -22.14 -19.12
N PHE A 301 24.67 -22.48 -18.62
CA PHE A 301 24.80 -23.14 -17.31
C PHE A 301 24.34 -22.27 -16.14
N LEU A 302 24.62 -20.96 -16.16
CA LEU A 302 24.10 -20.03 -15.16
C LEU A 302 22.56 -20.01 -15.14
N HIS A 303 21.94 -20.10 -16.31
CA HIS A 303 20.48 -20.11 -16.43
C HIS A 303 19.86 -21.40 -15.87
N LEU A 304 20.50 -22.56 -16.09
CA LEU A 304 20.07 -23.84 -15.52
C LEU A 304 20.13 -23.83 -13.99
N LYS A 305 21.20 -23.28 -13.41
CA LYS A 305 21.37 -23.21 -11.95
C LYS A 305 20.35 -22.27 -11.28
N LYS A 306 19.88 -21.24 -11.99
CA LYS A 306 18.85 -20.30 -11.51
C LYS A 306 17.43 -20.89 -11.52
N LYS A 307 17.15 -21.93 -12.31
CA LYS A 307 15.85 -22.63 -12.34
C LYS A 307 15.65 -23.67 -11.21
N GLN A 308 16.68 -23.95 -10.41
CA GLN A 308 16.65 -24.95 -9.33
C GLN A 308 16.56 -24.32 -7.91
N LEU A 309 16.37 -23.00 -7.84
CA LEU A 309 16.09 -22.22 -6.63
C LEU A 309 14.72 -21.56 -6.79
#